data_AF-A0A7V7DXK5-F1
#
_entry.id   AF-A0A7V7DXK5-F1
#
_cell.length_a   1.000
_cell.length_b   1.000
_cell.length_c   1.000
_cell.angle_alpha   90.00
_cell.angle_beta   90.00
_cell.angle_gamma   90.00
#
_symmetry.space_group_name_H-M   'P 1'
#
loop_
_entity.id
_entity.type
_entity.pdbx_description
1 polymer ?
#
loop_
_entity_poly.entity_id
_entity_poly.type
_entity_poly.pdbx_seq_one_letter_code
_entity_poly.pdbx_strand_id
1 'polypeptide(L)' 'MPEEKPGIYKRIMGTVCHHCPICKYGRSHPESMVGKILHHKIHADHCPMWKAEKEVYENSGSED' A
#
# COMPACT_ATOMS: atom_id res chain seq x y z
N MET A 1 20.93 7.76 6.03
CA MET A 1 20.22 8.92 5.45
C MET A 1 19.06 9.19 6.39
N PRO A 2 18.81 10.42 6.87
CA PRO A 2 17.71 10.64 7.79
C PRO A 2 16.41 10.26 7.08
N GLU A 3 15.67 9.30 7.62
CA GLU A 3 14.37 8.91 7.08
C GLU A 3 13.44 10.12 7.18
N GLU A 4 13.22 10.80 6.06
CA GLU A 4 12.23 11.86 5.97
C GLU A 4 10.86 11.24 6.21
N LYS A 5 10.27 11.54 7.37
CA LYS A 5 8.93 11.08 7.73
C LYS A 5 7.97 11.40 6.58
N PRO A 6 7.13 10.44 6.15
CA PRO A 6 6.22 10.66 5.04
C PRO A 6 5.30 11.86 5.36
N GLY A 7 5.23 12.81 4.44
CA GLY A 7 4.40 14.00 4.57
C GLY A 7 2.92 13.67 4.76
N ILE A 8 2.14 14.62 5.28
CA ILE A 8 0.72 14.44 5.65
C ILE A 8 -0.11 13.82 4.51
N TYR A 9 0.11 14.27 3.26
CA TYR A 9 -0.58 13.72 2.09
C TYR A 9 -0.30 12.23 1.88
N LYS A 10 0.96 11.79 2.01
CA LYS A 10 1.33 10.37 1.88
C LYS A 10 0.70 9.53 2.98
N ARG A 11 0.65 10.04 4.21
CA ARG A 11 -0.02 9.36 5.34
C ARG A 11 -1.50 9.16 5.08
N ILE A 12 -2.21 10.19 4.59
CA ILE A 12 -3.64 10.08 4.22
C ILE A 12 -3.83 9.04 3.11
N MET A 13 -3.05 9.14 2.02
CA MET A 13 -3.16 8.21 0.89
C MET A 13 -2.83 6.77 1.29
N GLY A 14 -1.80 6.58 2.12
CA GLY A 14 -1.45 5.28 2.69
C GLY A 14 -2.57 4.73 3.55
N THR A 15 -3.17 5.55 4.42
CA THR A 15 -4.32 5.16 5.27
C THR A 15 -5.51 4.72 4.43
N VAL A 16 -5.83 5.44 3.35
CA VAL A 16 -6.94 5.10 2.44
C VAL A 16 -6.71 3.72 1.82
N CYS A 17 -5.52 3.42 1.30
CA CYS A 17 -5.22 2.11 0.75
C CYS A 17 -5.16 1.02 1.83
N HIS A 18 -4.59 1.34 3.01
CA HIS A 18 -4.42 0.41 4.12
C HIS A 18 -5.78 -0.12 4.63
N HIS A 19 -6.77 0.77 4.74
CA HIS A 19 -8.12 0.44 5.22
C HIS A 19 -9.15 0.18 4.11
N CYS A 20 -8.78 0.34 2.83
CA CYS A 20 -9.68 0.05 1.71
C CYS A 20 -10.12 -1.42 1.73
N PRO A 21 -11.43 -1.73 1.80
CA PRO A 21 -11.92 -3.12 1.84
C PRO A 21 -11.50 -3.94 0.62
N ILE A 22 -11.45 -3.31 -0.56
CA ILE A 22 -11.05 -3.97 -1.81
C ILE A 22 -9.56 -4.32 -1.79
N CYS A 23 -8.70 -3.37 -1.41
CA CYS A 23 -7.26 -3.60 -1.30
C CYS A 23 -6.94 -4.61 -0.20
N LYS A 24 -7.64 -4.54 0.94
CA LYS A 24 -7.52 -5.51 2.04
C LYS A 24 -7.94 -6.91 1.58
N TYR A 25 -9.08 -7.03 0.90
CA TYR A 25 -9.55 -8.29 0.35
C TYR A 25 -8.55 -8.88 -0.65
N GLY A 26 -8.11 -8.08 -1.63
CA GLY A 26 -7.16 -8.56 -2.65
C GLY A 26 -5.77 -8.89 -2.10
N ARG A 27 -5.32 -8.26 -1.00
CA ARG A 27 -4.10 -8.67 -0.27
C ARG A 27 -4.27 -10.01 0.44
N SER A 28 -5.43 -10.24 1.07
CA SER A 28 -5.73 -11.51 1.74
C SER A 28 -6.06 -12.67 0.81
N HIS A 29 -6.51 -12.39 -0.41
CA HIS A 29 -6.92 -13.39 -1.42
C HIS A 29 -6.21 -13.11 -2.76
N PRO A 30 -4.87 -13.26 -2.85
CA PRO A 30 -4.10 -12.96 -4.06
C PRO A 30 -4.52 -13.80 -5.28
N GLU A 31 -5.11 -14.98 -5.07
CA GLU A 31 -5.62 -15.89 -6.10
C GLU A 31 -6.95 -15.43 -6.72
N SER A 32 -7.70 -14.57 -6.02
CA SER A 32 -8.95 -13.99 -6.51
C SER A 32 -8.69 -13.05 -7.70
N MET A 33 -9.72 -12.76 -8.50
CA MET A 33 -9.57 -11.80 -9.62
C MET A 33 -9.12 -10.42 -9.13
N VAL A 34 -9.65 -9.97 -7.98
CA VAL A 34 -9.23 -8.70 -7.35
C VAL A 34 -7.78 -8.77 -6.93
N GLY A 35 -7.36 -9.85 -6.26
CA GLY A 35 -5.98 -10.08 -5.84
C GLY A 35 -5.01 -10.10 -7.03
N LYS A 36 -5.37 -10.78 -8.11
CA LYS A 36 -4.58 -10.81 -9.36
C LYS A 36 -4.41 -9.44 -9.98
N ILE A 37 -5.47 -8.64 -10.07
CA ILE A 37 -5.41 -7.26 -10.60
C ILE A 37 -4.58 -6.37 -9.69
N LEU A 38 -4.77 -6.51 -8.39
CA LEU A 38 -4.10 -5.72 -7.36
C LEU A 38 -2.58 -5.93 -7.38
N HIS A 39 -2.13 -7.17 -7.56
CA HIS A 39 -0.71 -7.53 -7.69
C HIS A 39 -0.20 -7.44 -9.14
N HIS A 40 -1.08 -7.16 -10.11
CA HIS A 40 -0.67 -6.96 -11.48
C HIS A 40 0.16 -5.67 -11.60
N LYS A 41 1.22 -5.70 -12.42
CA LYS A 41 2.14 -4.56 -12.63
C LYS A 41 1.41 -3.25 -12.95
N ILE A 42 0.30 -3.33 -13.69
CA ILE A 42 -0.54 -2.15 -14.00
C ILE A 42 -1.01 -1.46 -12.71
N HIS A 43 -1.57 -2.20 -11.75
CA HIS A 43 -2.03 -1.60 -10.49
C HIS A 43 -0.86 -1.28 -9.56
N ALA A 44 0.06 -2.24 -9.35
CA ALA A 44 1.16 -2.11 -8.41
C ALA A 44 2.11 -0.93 -8.75
N ASP A 45 2.36 -0.67 -10.03
CA ASP A 45 3.30 0.37 -10.46
C ASP A 45 2.63 1.75 -10.59
N HIS A 46 1.31 1.83 -10.72
CA HIS A 46 0.60 3.08 -11.01
C HIS A 46 -0.31 3.58 -9.87
N CYS A 47 -0.63 2.75 -8.88
CA CYS A 47 -1.47 3.18 -7.77
C CYS A 47 -0.67 4.05 -6.77
N PRO A 48 -0.90 5.37 -6.69
CA PRO A 48 -0.14 6.25 -5.80
C PRO A 48 -0.42 5.95 -4.32
N MET A 49 -1.63 5.48 -4.00
CA MET A 49 -2.03 5.12 -2.64
C MET A 49 -1.33 3.85 -2.17
N TRP A 50 -1.11 2.88 -3.06
CA TRP A 50 -0.34 1.67 -2.74
C TRP A 50 1.11 2.01 -2.42
N LYS A 51 1.76 2.84 -3.25
CA LYS A 51 3.12 3.31 -2.98
C LYS A 51 3.22 4.03 -1.63
N ALA A 52 2.28 4.94 -1.38
CA ALA A 52 2.20 5.65 -0.11
C ALA A 52 1.93 4.71 1.08
N GLU A 53 1.15 3.64 0.90
CA GLU A 53 0.90 2.65 1.94
C GLU A 53 2.17 1.87 2.29
N LYS A 54 2.96 1.47 1.30
CA LYS A 54 4.26 0.83 1.53
C LYS A 54 5.23 1.74 2.28
N GLU A 55 5.31 3.00 1.86
CA GLU A 55 6.16 3.99 2.52
C GLU A 55 5.73 4.31 3.96
N VAL A 56 4.44 4.20 4.28
CA VAL A 56 3.88 4.56 5.59
C VAL A 56 3.73 3.37 6.53
N TYR A 57 3.50 2.15 6.02
CA TYR A 57 3.16 0.96 6.81
C TYR A 57 4.10 -0.23 6.60
N GLU A 58 4.68 -0.44 5.41
CA GLU A 58 5.69 -1.52 5.21
C GLU A 58 7.07 -1.11 5.72
N ASN A 59 7.48 0.15 5.54
CA ASN A 59 8.77 0.65 6.04
C ASN A 59 8.80 0.92 7.56
N SER A 60 7.68 0.68 8.26
CA SER A 60 7.61 0.72 9.73
C SER A 60 7.87 -0.65 10.37
N GLY A 61 8.26 -1.65 9.57
CA GLY A 61 8.42 -3.05 9.99
C GLY A 61 9.86 -3.54 10.12
N SER A 62 10.85 -2.65 10.26
CA SER A 62 12.24 -3.04 10.54
C SER A 62 12.79 -2.34 11.79
N GLU A 63 12.07 -2.43 12.90
CA GLU A 63 12.56 -2.21 14.27
C GLU A 63 11.73 -3.09 15.22
N ASP A 64 12.04 -4.39 15.24
CA ASP A 64 11.91 -5.26 16.43
C ASP A 64 13.31 -5.86 16.67
#